data_AF-A0A9P8A0I8-F1
#
_entry.id   AF-A0A9P8A0I8-F1
#
_cell.length_a   1.000
_cell.length_b   1.000
_cell.length_c   1.000
_cell.angle_alpha   90.00
_cell.angle_beta   90.00
_cell.angle_gamma   90.00
#
_symmetry.space_group_name_H-M   'P 1'
#
loop_
_entity.id
_entity.type
_entity.pdbx_description
1 polymer ?
#
loop_
_entity_poly.entity_id
_entity_poly.type
_entity_poly.pdbx_seq_one_letter_code
_entity_poly.pdbx_strand_id
1 'polypeptide(L)'
;MSKRVQDHDEDMREAKSAFNVGDRTTVEDEGMGEFEDPWEDEVESDQEVIIENDDDDEGMDVDQTIEMDQDKDEDEEKDMRVYLPGQALEKDEVLEADQSAYEMLHSMNVKWPCLSFDILWDQLGDERCTFPATAYVVTGTQADLAHNNEVMVMKMSQLAKTKNDDGNLSDDESDDDEVDEDPILEHKSMKHVGGVNRIRAMPQRDQQIAATWADTGKVHIWDLAPHIRALDQPGTVIPESAKKPLYTVESHGRCEGFAMDWSETVPGRLLTGDLNGKIYMTTLDCGTGSVTPDRVPFVGHSSSIEDLQWSPSEKGVFASCSADQTVRVWDIRSKKREGLKVKVHNSDVNVISWNKKLPYMLASGSDEGVFSVWDLRQLSQSPNSPTPIATFKWHQAPITSIEWHPTDESVLAVAGADDQITLWDFSVEHDAEETLNGTSQKAIVNEAGIEVPPQLMFVHQGQQDVKELHWHRQIPGCVISTAGSGFNIFKTISI
;
A
#
# COMPACT_ATOMS: atom_id res chain seq x y z
N MET A 1 -15.38 1.63 6.26
CA MET A 1 -15.63 2.89 5.52
C MET A 1 -17.01 3.38 5.89
N SER A 2 -17.18 4.68 6.07
CA SER A 2 -18.46 5.36 6.20
C SER A 2 -18.74 6.16 4.93
N LYS A 3 -20.02 6.35 4.60
CA LYS A 3 -20.43 7.35 3.60
C LYS A 3 -20.62 8.69 4.30
N ARG A 4 -20.12 9.77 3.70
CA ARG A 4 -20.37 11.14 4.14
C ARG A 4 -20.88 12.00 2.96
N VAL A 5 -21.89 12.83 3.23
CA VAL A 5 -22.39 13.83 2.28
C VAL A 5 -21.41 15.00 2.24
N GLN A 6 -21.04 15.43 1.04
CA GLN A 6 -20.13 16.55 0.85
C GLN A 6 -20.80 17.86 1.29
N ASP A 7 -20.25 18.50 2.34
CA ASP A 7 -20.74 19.79 2.82
C ASP A 7 -20.45 20.89 1.79
N HIS A 8 -21.48 21.64 1.39
CA HIS A 8 -21.39 22.69 0.37
C HIS A 8 -20.74 24.00 0.86
N ASP A 9 -20.26 24.06 2.12
CA ASP A 9 -19.79 25.30 2.76
C ASP A 9 -18.27 25.32 3.10
N GLU A 10 -17.50 24.31 2.68
CA GLU A 10 -16.03 24.39 2.72
C GLU A 10 -15.42 24.42 1.32
N ASP A 11 -15.46 25.60 0.69
CA ASP A 11 -14.74 25.83 -0.56
C ASP A 11 -13.96 27.16 -0.49
N MET A 12 -12.67 27.06 -0.15
CA MET A 12 -11.57 27.77 -0.84
C MET A 12 -10.20 27.36 -0.29
N ARG A 13 -9.80 26.11 -0.58
CA ARG A 13 -8.40 25.78 -0.85
C ARG A 13 -8.34 24.88 -2.08
N GLU A 14 -8.68 25.44 -3.23
CA GLU A 14 -8.42 24.81 -4.52
C GLU A 14 -6.91 24.54 -4.69
N ALA A 15 -6.54 23.27 -4.59
CA ALA A 15 -5.33 22.75 -5.21
C ALA A 15 -5.52 22.86 -6.74
N LYS A 16 -5.02 23.95 -7.34
CA LYS A 16 -5.04 24.14 -8.78
C LYS A 16 -4.29 23.02 -9.49
N SER A 17 -5.02 22.07 -10.07
CA SER A 17 -4.52 21.18 -11.10
C SER A 17 -4.32 22.01 -12.38
N ALA A 18 -3.06 22.21 -12.76
CA ALA A 18 -2.71 22.96 -13.95
C ALA A 18 -2.49 22.03 -15.14
N PHE A 19 -3.56 21.66 -15.85
CA PHE A 19 -3.46 21.26 -17.25
C PHE A 19 -4.70 21.73 -18.01
N ASN A 20 -4.55 22.84 -18.74
CA ASN A 20 -5.41 23.09 -19.89
C ASN A 20 -4.56 23.58 -21.08
N VAL A 21 -4.65 22.81 -22.15
CA VAL A 21 -4.02 23.05 -23.45
C VAL A 21 -4.93 23.99 -24.22
N GLY A 22 -4.43 25.16 -24.63
CA GLY A 22 -5.24 26.11 -25.39
C GLY A 22 -4.46 27.30 -25.92
N ASP A 23 -3.95 27.11 -27.14
CA ASP A 23 -3.81 28.05 -28.26
C ASP A 23 -3.27 29.49 -28.06
N ARG A 24 -2.25 29.81 -28.86
CA ARG A 24 -1.61 31.12 -28.97
C ARG A 24 -2.38 32.00 -29.95
N THR A 25 -2.83 33.18 -29.53
CA THR A 25 -2.84 34.37 -30.39
C THR A 25 -2.62 35.66 -29.59
N THR A 26 -1.97 36.59 -30.29
CA THR A 26 -1.42 37.91 -29.94
C THR A 26 -2.41 38.92 -29.33
N VAL A 27 -1.94 39.89 -28.53
CA VAL A 27 -1.77 41.33 -28.87
C VAL A 27 -1.22 42.10 -27.64
N GLU A 28 -0.37 43.10 -27.93
CA GLU A 28 0.31 44.08 -27.07
C GLU A 28 -0.65 45.02 -26.32
N ASP A 29 -0.29 45.53 -25.13
CA ASP A 29 -0.25 46.98 -24.88
C ASP A 29 0.54 47.35 -23.62
N GLU A 30 1.23 48.48 -23.70
CA GLU A 30 2.12 49.09 -22.73
C GLU A 30 1.36 50.00 -21.74
N GLY A 31 1.93 50.27 -20.56
CA GLY A 31 1.40 51.32 -19.68
C GLY A 31 2.16 51.48 -18.35
N MET A 32 3.27 52.22 -18.39
CA MET A 32 4.06 52.67 -17.24
C MET A 32 3.28 53.61 -16.28
N GLY A 33 3.71 53.70 -15.01
CA GLY A 33 3.48 54.89 -14.18
C GLY A 33 3.72 54.71 -12.67
N GLU A 34 4.86 55.22 -12.20
CA GLU A 34 5.36 55.31 -10.81
C GLU A 34 4.49 56.17 -9.86
N PHE A 35 4.60 55.98 -8.53
CA PHE A 35 5.18 56.98 -7.59
C PHE A 35 5.22 56.48 -6.11
N GLU A 36 6.39 56.69 -5.51
CA GLU A 36 6.85 56.58 -4.11
C GLU A 36 6.14 57.62 -3.18
N ASP A 37 5.69 57.35 -1.94
CA ASP A 37 6.36 57.01 -0.64
C ASP A 37 5.96 58.11 0.42
N PRO A 38 6.54 58.25 1.63
CA PRO A 38 5.99 57.78 2.92
C PRO A 38 5.96 58.87 4.05
N TRP A 39 5.58 58.46 5.28
CA TRP A 39 6.03 58.91 6.62
C TRP A 39 4.98 59.34 7.68
N GLU A 40 5.33 58.93 8.91
CA GLU A 40 5.17 59.56 10.25
C GLU A 40 3.83 59.36 10.99
N ASP A 41 3.77 58.57 12.09
CA ASP A 41 4.32 58.79 13.47
C ASP A 41 3.34 59.64 14.31
N GLU A 42 3.10 59.51 15.62
CA GLU A 42 3.42 58.59 16.73
C GLU A 42 2.72 59.22 18.00
N VAL A 43 2.62 58.46 19.11
CA VAL A 43 2.55 58.81 20.55
C VAL A 43 1.32 59.40 21.33
N GLU A 44 0.95 58.62 22.36
CA GLU A 44 0.78 58.89 23.82
C GLU A 44 -0.37 59.74 24.43
N SER A 45 -1.08 59.15 25.42
CA SER A 45 -1.11 59.67 26.81
C SER A 45 -1.75 58.70 27.82
N ASP A 46 -1.04 58.42 28.91
CA ASP A 46 -1.48 57.76 30.15
C ASP A 46 -2.37 58.67 31.03
N GLN A 47 -3.14 58.09 31.97
CA GLN A 47 -2.93 58.21 33.43
C GLN A 47 -4.18 57.94 34.29
N GLU A 48 -3.93 57.22 35.39
CA GLU A 48 -4.75 56.67 36.50
C GLU A 48 -5.68 57.65 37.25
N VAL A 49 -6.52 57.11 38.19
CA VAL A 49 -6.51 57.42 39.66
C VAL A 49 -7.90 57.25 40.36
N ILE A 50 -8.00 56.28 41.31
CA ILE A 50 -8.53 56.35 42.72
C ILE A 50 -9.96 55.88 43.18
N ILE A 51 -9.89 54.93 44.14
CA ILE A 51 -10.51 54.76 45.49
C ILE A 51 -11.88 54.06 45.72
N GLU A 52 -11.75 53.08 46.63
CA GLU A 52 -12.69 52.22 47.39
C GLU A 52 -13.72 52.97 48.28
N ASN A 53 -14.80 52.27 48.64
CA ASN A 53 -15.38 52.29 50.00
C ASN A 53 -16.30 51.07 50.22
N ASP A 54 -16.19 50.52 51.43
CA ASP A 54 -16.98 49.45 52.06
C ASP A 54 -18.46 49.81 52.29
N ASP A 55 -19.35 48.82 52.35
CA ASP A 55 -20.13 48.47 53.56
C ASP A 55 -21.25 47.41 53.29
N ASP A 56 -21.61 46.73 54.38
CA ASP A 56 -22.37 45.49 54.53
C ASP A 56 -23.89 45.50 54.17
N ASP A 57 -24.38 44.27 53.94
CA ASP A 57 -25.57 43.62 54.54
C ASP A 57 -26.92 43.45 53.79
N GLU A 58 -27.42 42.22 53.95
CA GLU A 58 -28.79 41.66 53.87
C GLU A 58 -29.62 41.71 52.56
N GLY A 59 -29.57 40.59 51.84
CA GLY A 59 -30.70 39.67 51.61
C GLY A 59 -32.04 40.18 51.04
N MET A 60 -32.37 39.77 49.81
CA MET A 60 -33.68 39.19 49.43
C MET A 60 -33.63 38.63 48.00
N ASP A 61 -33.91 37.33 47.87
CA ASP A 61 -34.21 36.63 46.61
C ASP A 61 -35.45 37.22 45.92
N VAL A 62 -35.47 37.22 44.58
CA VAL A 62 -36.42 36.48 43.70
C VAL A 62 -36.27 36.97 42.24
N ASP A 63 -35.96 36.02 41.36
CA ASP A 63 -36.19 35.89 39.91
C ASP A 63 -36.09 37.12 38.99
N GLN A 64 -35.07 37.10 38.13
CA GLN A 64 -35.25 37.21 36.67
C GLN A 64 -34.00 36.69 35.94
N THR A 65 -34.15 35.51 35.34
CA THR A 65 -33.25 34.93 34.35
C THR A 65 -33.06 35.86 33.17
N ILE A 66 -31.85 36.41 33.01
CA ILE A 66 -31.40 37.03 31.77
C ILE A 66 -30.74 35.92 30.96
N GLU A 67 -31.38 35.56 29.85
CA GLU A 67 -30.83 34.71 28.80
C GLU A 67 -29.53 35.33 28.29
N MET A 68 -28.41 34.65 28.49
CA MET A 68 -27.21 34.85 27.72
C MET A 68 -27.05 33.60 26.87
N ASP A 69 -27.22 33.80 25.56
CA ASP A 69 -27.04 32.82 24.50
C ASP A 69 -25.74 32.04 24.74
N GLN A 70 -25.90 30.77 25.13
CA GLN A 70 -24.87 29.77 24.89
C GLN A 70 -25.05 29.40 23.42
N ASP A 71 -24.16 29.90 22.56
CA ASP A 71 -23.85 29.28 21.30
C ASP A 71 -23.38 27.85 21.63
N LYS A 72 -24.35 26.94 21.75
CA LYS A 72 -24.13 25.53 21.54
C LYS A 72 -23.87 25.42 20.05
N ASP A 73 -22.59 25.36 19.68
CA ASP A 73 -22.22 24.56 18.53
C ASP A 73 -22.73 23.14 18.85
N GLU A 74 -23.97 22.87 18.44
CA GLU A 74 -24.46 21.51 18.30
C GLU A 74 -23.52 20.90 17.26
N ASP A 75 -22.54 20.13 17.73
CA ASP A 75 -21.81 19.18 16.90
C ASP A 75 -22.89 18.38 16.15
N GLU A 76 -23.16 18.75 14.90
CA GLU A 76 -24.01 17.97 14.02
C GLU A 76 -23.33 16.60 13.95
N GLU A 77 -23.90 15.61 14.64
CA GLU A 77 -23.51 14.20 14.51
C GLU A 77 -23.53 13.89 13.02
N LYS A 78 -22.35 13.91 12.38
CA LYS A 78 -22.20 13.54 10.98
C LYS A 78 -22.72 12.11 10.87
N ASP A 79 -23.85 11.95 10.19
CA ASP A 79 -24.61 10.70 10.09
C ASP A 79 -23.80 9.67 9.27
N MET A 80 -22.72 9.14 9.85
CA MET A 80 -21.77 8.21 9.24
C MET A 80 -22.42 6.84 9.15
N ARG A 81 -22.85 6.47 7.95
CA ARG A 81 -23.42 5.14 7.70
C ARG A 81 -22.36 4.20 7.18
N VAL A 82 -22.29 3.00 7.77
CA VAL A 82 -21.39 1.93 7.32
C VAL A 82 -21.64 1.62 5.85
N TYR A 83 -20.60 1.75 5.05
CA TYR A 83 -20.62 1.41 3.63
C TYR A 83 -20.34 -0.08 3.45
N LEU A 84 -21.23 -0.76 2.72
CA LEU A 84 -20.96 -2.11 2.21
C LEU A 84 -20.53 -2.01 0.74
N PRO A 85 -19.40 -2.63 0.36
CA PRO A 85 -18.95 -2.63 -1.03
C PRO A 85 -20.03 -3.11 -1.99
N GLY A 86 -20.29 -2.32 -3.04
CA GLY A 86 -21.36 -2.57 -4.03
C GLY A 86 -22.57 -1.64 -3.89
N GLN A 87 -22.65 -0.82 -2.83
CA GLN A 87 -23.62 0.27 -2.74
C GLN A 87 -23.21 1.40 -3.70
N ALA A 88 -24.16 1.95 -4.45
CA ALA A 88 -23.89 3.14 -5.26
C ALA A 88 -23.65 4.35 -4.32
N LEU A 89 -22.63 5.14 -4.62
CA LEU A 89 -22.48 6.46 -4.02
C LEU A 89 -23.45 7.42 -4.70
N GLU A 90 -24.13 8.26 -3.93
CA GLU A 90 -24.86 9.38 -4.50
C GLU A 90 -23.87 10.41 -5.08
N LYS A 91 -24.37 11.34 -5.90
CA LYS A 91 -23.53 12.26 -6.70
C LYS A 91 -22.57 13.10 -5.86
N ASP A 92 -22.90 13.33 -4.60
CA ASP A 92 -22.18 14.18 -3.66
C ASP A 92 -21.73 13.38 -2.40
N GLU A 93 -21.64 12.05 -2.50
CA GLU A 93 -21.10 11.19 -1.44
C GLU A 93 -19.64 10.80 -1.71
N VAL A 94 -18.80 10.91 -0.68
CA VAL A 94 -17.42 10.39 -0.71
C VAL A 94 -17.28 9.28 0.32
N LEU A 95 -16.46 8.28 -0.01
CA LEU A 95 -16.07 7.25 0.95
C LEU A 95 -14.99 7.79 1.86
N GLU A 96 -15.29 7.83 3.15
CA GLU A 96 -14.33 8.21 4.18
C GLU A 96 -13.94 6.97 4.99
N ALA A 97 -12.66 6.89 5.35
CA ALA A 97 -12.19 5.83 6.21
C ALA A 97 -12.79 6.03 7.59
N ASP A 98 -13.50 5.01 8.07
CA ASP A 98 -13.97 4.99 9.46
C ASP A 98 -12.73 4.83 10.34
N GLN A 99 -12.32 5.92 10.98
CA GLN A 99 -11.07 6.00 11.74
C GLN A 99 -11.04 5.00 12.89
N SER A 100 -12.19 4.67 13.49
CA SER A 100 -12.31 3.69 14.57
C SER A 100 -11.89 2.27 14.17
N ALA A 101 -11.90 1.98 12.87
CA ALA A 101 -11.53 0.68 12.31
C ALA A 101 -10.01 0.49 12.15
N TYR A 102 -9.21 1.55 12.38
CA TYR A 102 -7.76 1.55 12.21
C TYR A 102 -7.05 1.93 13.51
N GLU A 103 -6.04 1.14 13.90
CA GLU A 103 -5.09 1.57 14.94
C GLU A 103 -4.14 2.65 14.38
N MET A 104 -3.83 2.56 13.08
CA MET A 104 -2.98 3.50 12.36
C MET A 104 -3.46 3.57 10.91
N LEU A 105 -3.62 4.77 10.36
CA LEU A 105 -3.90 5.00 8.95
C LEU A 105 -3.25 6.31 8.52
N HIS A 106 -2.31 6.23 7.58
CA HIS A 106 -1.67 7.40 6.99
C HIS A 106 -1.67 7.29 5.47
N SER A 107 -2.05 8.38 4.81
CA SER A 107 -1.97 8.53 3.36
C SER A 107 -0.81 9.44 2.98
N MET A 108 -0.01 9.02 2.00
CA MET A 108 1.18 9.74 1.56
C MET A 108 1.17 9.95 0.05
N ASN A 109 1.26 11.21 -0.35
CA ASN A 109 1.27 11.58 -1.75
C ASN A 109 2.68 11.54 -2.33
N VAL A 110 2.78 11.02 -3.55
CA VAL A 110 4.01 11.00 -4.34
C VAL A 110 3.81 11.77 -5.64
N LYS A 111 4.89 12.34 -6.19
CA LYS A 111 4.84 13.12 -7.42
C LYS A 111 4.34 12.32 -8.62
N TRP A 112 4.79 11.07 -8.73
CA TRP A 112 4.44 10.16 -9.80
C TRP A 112 3.89 8.88 -9.20
N PRO A 113 2.88 8.26 -9.81
CA PRO A 113 2.36 6.99 -9.35
C PRO A 113 3.44 5.92 -9.43
N CYS A 114 3.36 4.96 -8.52
CA CYS A 114 4.26 3.83 -8.45
C CYS A 114 3.46 2.56 -8.70
N LEU A 115 3.85 1.75 -9.69
CA LEU A 115 3.20 0.45 -9.91
C LEU A 115 3.60 -0.58 -8.86
N SER A 116 4.79 -0.41 -8.28
CA SER A 116 5.36 -1.40 -7.40
C SER A 116 6.26 -0.77 -6.34
N PHE A 117 6.29 -1.40 -5.19
CA PHE A 117 7.21 -1.12 -4.11
C PHE A 117 7.59 -2.41 -3.37
N ASP A 118 8.58 -2.30 -2.49
CA ASP A 118 8.89 -3.36 -1.54
C ASP A 118 9.36 -2.74 -0.22
N ILE A 119 9.14 -3.46 0.88
CA ILE A 119 9.47 -3.00 2.23
C ILE A 119 10.91 -3.38 2.54
N LEU A 120 11.69 -2.40 3.01
CA LEU A 120 13.09 -2.57 3.33
C LEU A 120 13.26 -2.93 4.80
N TRP A 121 14.22 -3.82 5.08
CA TRP A 121 14.65 -4.09 6.44
C TRP A 121 15.36 -2.87 7.03
N ASP A 122 14.91 -2.47 8.23
CA ASP A 122 15.55 -1.45 9.05
C ASP A 122 16.29 -2.05 10.26
N GLN A 123 16.92 -1.19 11.07
CA GLN A 123 17.62 -1.58 12.29
C GLN A 123 16.88 -1.16 13.56
N LEU A 124 15.57 -0.90 13.47
CA LEU A 124 14.73 -0.39 14.57
C LEU A 124 14.13 -1.50 15.43
N GLY A 125 14.36 -2.77 15.06
CA GLY A 125 13.87 -3.94 15.80
C GLY A 125 12.73 -4.68 15.08
N ASP A 126 12.39 -5.85 15.61
CA ASP A 126 11.29 -6.69 15.13
C ASP A 126 10.07 -6.57 16.05
N GLU A 127 8.90 -6.98 15.55
CA GLU A 127 7.64 -7.01 16.32
C GLU A 127 7.33 -5.66 16.98
N ARG A 128 7.55 -4.57 16.23
CA ARG A 128 7.37 -3.20 16.71
C ARG A 128 5.88 -2.88 16.82
N CYS A 129 5.41 -2.63 18.04
CA CYS A 129 4.02 -2.29 18.34
C CYS A 129 3.85 -0.88 18.95
N THR A 130 4.93 -0.11 19.08
CA THR A 130 4.92 1.22 19.68
C THR A 130 4.84 2.31 18.61
N PHE A 131 4.17 3.42 18.95
CA PHE A 131 4.02 4.59 18.09
C PHE A 131 4.84 5.78 18.63
N PRO A 132 5.26 6.72 17.77
CA PRO A 132 5.11 6.69 16.31
C PRO A 132 5.99 5.62 15.65
N ALA A 133 5.46 4.95 14.64
CA ALA A 133 6.21 3.97 13.87
C ALA A 133 7.08 4.64 12.79
N THR A 134 8.01 3.86 12.24
CA THR A 134 8.81 4.25 11.08
C THR A 134 8.96 3.06 10.16
N ALA A 135 8.79 3.26 8.85
CA ALA A 135 8.93 2.24 7.83
C ALA A 135 9.82 2.75 6.68
N TYR A 136 10.57 1.83 6.06
CA TYR A 136 11.40 2.11 4.91
C TYR A 136 10.88 1.32 3.72
N VAL A 137 10.76 1.96 2.57
CA VAL A 137 10.32 1.30 1.33
C VAL A 137 11.21 1.70 0.17
N VAL A 138 11.31 0.82 -0.82
CA VAL A 138 11.87 1.16 -2.13
C VAL A 138 10.76 1.08 -3.16
N THR A 139 10.69 2.06 -4.04
CA THR A 139 9.67 2.12 -5.09
C THR A 139 10.27 2.63 -6.40
N GLY A 140 9.53 2.47 -7.50
CA GLY A 140 9.87 3.01 -8.79
C GLY A 140 8.68 3.70 -9.44
N THR A 141 8.94 4.81 -10.12
CA THR A 141 7.89 5.66 -10.69
C THR A 141 7.41 5.17 -12.07
N GLN A 142 6.18 5.55 -12.41
CA GLN A 142 5.66 5.64 -13.78
C GLN A 142 5.37 7.10 -14.13
N ALA A 143 6.41 7.79 -14.59
CA ALA A 143 6.33 9.18 -15.01
C ALA A 143 5.81 9.33 -16.45
N ASP A 144 5.32 10.52 -16.76
CA ASP A 144 4.84 10.93 -18.08
C ASP A 144 5.88 10.75 -19.22
N LEU A 145 7.15 11.00 -18.91
CA LEU A 145 8.27 10.89 -19.83
C LEU A 145 9.28 9.87 -19.31
N ALA A 146 9.79 9.04 -20.21
CA ALA A 146 10.70 7.93 -19.87
C ALA A 146 11.95 8.33 -19.07
N HIS A 147 12.43 9.57 -19.22
CA HIS A 147 13.62 10.10 -18.52
C HIS A 147 13.32 10.79 -17.18
N ASN A 148 12.04 10.98 -16.86
CA ASN A 148 11.58 11.49 -15.57
C ASN A 148 11.48 10.38 -14.52
N ASN A 149 11.63 9.12 -14.93
CA ASN A 149 11.51 7.99 -14.03
C ASN A 149 12.68 7.88 -13.05
N GLU A 150 12.35 7.45 -11.84
CA GLU A 150 13.28 7.33 -10.72
C GLU A 150 12.99 6.07 -9.90
N VAL A 151 14.04 5.53 -9.30
CA VAL A 151 13.94 4.60 -8.16
C VAL A 151 14.09 5.43 -6.90
N MET A 152 13.14 5.32 -5.98
CA MET A 152 13.10 6.10 -4.74
C MET A 152 13.24 5.16 -3.54
N VAL A 153 14.18 5.48 -2.65
CA VAL A 153 14.23 4.93 -1.30
C VAL A 153 13.54 5.93 -0.40
N MET A 154 12.48 5.52 0.27
CA MET A 154 11.63 6.38 1.10
C MET A 154 11.67 5.94 2.56
N LYS A 155 11.62 6.92 3.46
CA LYS A 155 11.47 6.77 4.89
C LYS A 155 10.17 7.45 5.30
N MET A 156 9.25 6.64 5.82
CA MET A 156 7.97 7.05 6.38
C MET A 156 8.13 7.10 7.90
N SER A 157 8.09 8.27 8.52
CA SER A 157 8.28 8.46 9.97
C SER A 157 7.13 9.26 10.58
N GLN A 158 7.10 9.36 11.92
CA GLN A 158 5.99 10.00 12.66
C GLN A 158 4.64 9.35 12.35
N LEU A 159 4.63 8.04 12.14
CA LEU A 159 3.40 7.28 11.92
C LEU A 159 2.70 7.10 13.27
N ALA A 160 1.91 8.07 13.70
CA ALA A 160 1.16 8.05 14.96
C ALA A 160 -0.08 7.15 14.88
N LYS A 161 -0.72 6.89 16.04
CA LYS A 161 -2.03 6.22 16.07
C LYS A 161 -3.10 7.09 15.42
N THR A 162 -4.09 6.46 14.81
CA THR A 162 -5.28 7.17 14.33
C THR A 162 -6.07 7.69 15.53
N LYS A 163 -6.52 8.95 15.49
CA LYS A 163 -7.37 9.51 16.54
C LYS A 163 -8.82 9.06 16.33
N ASN A 164 -9.47 8.63 17.40
CA ASN A 164 -10.89 8.31 17.37
C ASN A 164 -11.66 9.52 17.92
N ASP A 165 -12.54 10.12 17.12
CA ASP A 165 -13.42 11.23 17.54
C ASP A 165 -14.46 10.80 18.60
N ASP A 166 -14.59 9.50 18.86
CA ASP A 166 -15.43 8.99 19.94
C ASP A 166 -14.76 9.25 21.30
N GLY A 167 -15.15 10.36 21.93
CA GLY A 167 -14.72 10.84 23.24
C GLY A 167 -15.03 9.91 24.43
N ASN A 168 -14.57 8.68 24.39
CA ASN A 168 -14.64 7.73 25.50
C ASN A 168 -13.24 7.17 25.79
N LEU A 169 -12.31 8.09 26.10
CA LEU A 169 -11.11 7.75 26.83
C LEU A 169 -11.54 7.31 28.23
N SER A 170 -11.40 6.02 28.52
CA SER A 170 -11.40 5.54 29.89
C SER A 170 -10.31 6.29 30.66
N ASP A 171 -10.74 6.86 31.79
CA ASP A 171 -10.05 7.81 32.66
C ASP A 171 -8.81 7.25 33.40
N ASP A 172 -8.01 6.40 32.74
CA ASP A 172 -6.78 5.82 33.31
C ASP A 172 -5.74 5.66 32.20
N GLU A 173 -4.95 6.71 31.97
CA GLU A 173 -3.48 6.73 31.98
C GLU A 173 -3.07 8.16 31.57
N SER A 174 -2.58 8.90 32.56
CA SER A 174 -1.98 10.22 32.42
C SER A 174 -0.70 10.15 31.59
N ASP A 175 -0.67 10.83 30.44
CA ASP A 175 0.32 11.87 30.16
C ASP A 175 -0.14 12.67 28.93
N ASP A 176 -0.38 13.97 29.16
CA ASP A 176 -0.51 15.01 28.15
C ASP A 176 0.70 14.96 27.19
N ASP A 177 0.47 14.63 25.91
CA ASP A 177 1.25 15.00 24.70
C ASP A 177 0.91 14.04 23.54
N GLU A 178 -0.37 13.79 23.21
CA GLU A 178 -0.73 13.17 21.93
C GLU A 178 -0.50 14.17 20.79
N VAL A 179 0.77 14.29 20.41
CA VAL A 179 1.23 15.19 19.35
C VAL A 179 0.54 14.79 18.04
N ASP A 180 -0.32 15.66 17.52
CA ASP A 180 -0.81 15.66 16.13
C ASP A 180 0.36 15.94 15.18
N GLU A 181 1.32 15.02 15.11
CA GLU A 181 2.41 15.10 14.13
C GLU A 181 1.97 14.40 12.85
N ASP A 182 1.80 15.22 11.80
CA ASP A 182 1.60 14.73 10.43
C ASP A 182 2.73 13.75 10.05
N PRO A 183 2.43 12.65 9.34
CA PRO A 183 3.45 11.71 8.92
C PRO A 183 4.45 12.38 7.98
N ILE A 184 5.73 12.11 8.19
CA ILE A 184 6.82 12.63 7.34
C ILE A 184 7.24 11.58 6.32
N LEU A 185 7.22 11.97 5.04
CA LEU A 185 7.78 11.20 3.93
C LEU A 185 9.08 11.84 3.41
N GLU A 186 10.22 11.26 3.76
CA GLU A 186 11.51 11.62 3.19
C GLU A 186 11.92 10.63 2.10
N HIS A 187 12.61 11.08 1.05
CA HIS A 187 13.14 10.16 0.05
C HIS A 187 14.50 10.57 -0.53
N LYS A 188 15.22 9.59 -1.08
CA LYS A 188 16.39 9.78 -1.95
C LYS A 188 16.16 9.01 -3.24
N SER A 189 16.49 9.63 -4.37
CA SER A 189 16.19 9.06 -5.69
C SER A 189 17.42 8.80 -6.54
N MET A 190 17.27 7.82 -7.44
CA MET A 190 18.21 7.41 -8.47
C MET A 190 17.49 7.47 -9.82
N LYS A 191 18.15 8.01 -10.86
CA LYS A 191 17.55 8.07 -12.20
C LYS A 191 17.34 6.66 -12.77
N HIS A 192 16.16 6.42 -13.32
CA HIS A 192 15.79 5.17 -13.96
C HIS A 192 15.49 5.40 -15.44
N VAL A 193 15.90 4.47 -16.30
CA VAL A 193 15.64 4.56 -17.75
C VAL A 193 14.38 3.77 -18.06
N GLY A 194 13.31 4.47 -18.42
CA GLY A 194 11.99 3.86 -18.64
C GLY A 194 11.18 3.72 -17.36
N GLY A 195 9.90 3.35 -17.48
CA GLY A 195 9.02 3.10 -16.35
C GLY A 195 9.44 1.87 -15.54
N VAL A 196 9.19 1.89 -14.23
CA VAL A 196 9.42 0.73 -13.36
C VAL A 196 8.12 -0.08 -13.28
N ASN A 197 8.13 -1.27 -13.86
CA ASN A 197 6.97 -2.18 -13.85
C ASN A 197 6.89 -2.97 -12.54
N ARG A 198 8.04 -3.42 -12.03
CA ARG A 198 8.14 -4.08 -10.72
C ARG A 198 9.45 -3.75 -10.03
N ILE A 199 9.43 -3.69 -8.70
CA ILE A 199 10.64 -3.60 -7.87
C ILE A 199 10.56 -4.59 -6.71
N ARG A 200 11.68 -5.25 -6.41
CA ARG A 200 11.79 -6.18 -5.29
C ARG A 200 13.12 -5.99 -4.57
N ALA A 201 13.05 -5.88 -3.26
CA ALA A 201 14.19 -5.87 -2.38
C ALA A 201 14.63 -7.31 -2.09
N MET A 202 15.94 -7.51 -1.98
CA MET A 202 16.48 -8.80 -1.65
C MET A 202 16.16 -9.12 -0.17
N PRO A 203 15.58 -10.29 0.15
CA PRO A 203 14.97 -10.53 1.47
C PRO A 203 15.99 -10.74 2.61
N GLN A 204 17.28 -10.90 2.31
CA GLN A 204 18.31 -11.07 3.33
C GLN A 204 18.63 -9.73 4.04
N ARG A 205 18.46 -9.69 5.36
CA ARG A 205 18.54 -8.47 6.19
C ARG A 205 19.86 -7.70 6.12
N ASP A 206 20.97 -8.42 5.94
CA ASP A 206 22.31 -7.84 5.86
C ASP A 206 22.61 -7.23 4.48
N GLN A 207 21.67 -7.33 3.55
CA GLN A 207 21.85 -6.91 2.17
C GLN A 207 20.79 -5.89 1.78
N GLN A 208 21.22 -4.68 1.43
CA GLN A 208 20.34 -3.60 1.00
C GLN A 208 20.37 -3.49 -0.53
N ILE A 209 20.00 -4.58 -1.20
CA ILE A 209 19.97 -4.68 -2.67
C ILE A 209 18.52 -4.74 -3.14
N ALA A 210 18.22 -4.08 -4.26
CA ALA A 210 16.95 -4.25 -4.95
C ALA A 210 17.15 -4.48 -6.45
N ALA A 211 16.17 -5.09 -7.09
CA ALA A 211 16.08 -5.17 -8.54
C ALA A 211 14.85 -4.42 -9.04
N THR A 212 14.97 -3.70 -10.16
CA THR A 212 13.86 -3.13 -10.90
C THR A 212 13.70 -3.82 -12.24
N TRP A 213 12.45 -4.07 -12.61
CA TRP A 213 12.06 -4.53 -13.92
C TRP A 213 11.52 -3.35 -14.73
N ALA A 214 12.16 -3.03 -15.85
CA ALA A 214 11.83 -1.86 -16.67
C ALA A 214 10.98 -2.21 -17.89
N ASP A 215 10.12 -1.27 -18.31
CA ASP A 215 9.39 -1.30 -19.59
C ASP A 215 10.31 -1.41 -20.83
N THR A 216 11.60 -1.08 -20.68
CA THR A 216 12.61 -1.21 -21.74
C THR A 216 13.03 -2.67 -22.01
N GLY A 217 12.54 -3.63 -21.22
CA GLY A 217 12.94 -5.05 -21.27
C GLY A 217 14.26 -5.35 -20.57
N LYS A 218 14.67 -4.48 -19.65
CA LYS A 218 15.91 -4.57 -18.87
C LYS A 218 15.60 -4.74 -17.39
N VAL A 219 16.50 -5.41 -16.69
CA VAL A 219 16.45 -5.51 -15.22
C VAL A 219 17.67 -4.84 -14.64
N HIS A 220 17.47 -3.93 -13.71
CA HIS A 220 18.56 -3.20 -13.06
C HIS A 220 18.69 -3.65 -11.61
N ILE A 221 19.92 -3.90 -11.16
CA ILE A 221 20.23 -4.25 -9.77
C ILE A 221 20.86 -3.03 -9.11
N TRP A 222 20.38 -2.65 -7.92
CA TRP A 222 20.70 -1.42 -7.22
C TRP A 222 21.27 -1.69 -5.83
N ASP A 223 22.26 -0.89 -5.42
CA ASP A 223 22.71 -0.80 -4.02
C ASP A 223 21.98 0.35 -3.32
N LEU A 224 21.13 0.01 -2.36
CA LEU A 224 20.33 0.97 -1.61
C LEU A 224 21.04 1.49 -0.37
N ALA A 225 22.14 0.85 0.08
CA ALA A 225 22.77 1.18 1.35
C ALA A 225 23.26 2.62 1.47
N PRO A 226 23.83 3.26 0.42
CA PRO A 226 24.18 4.68 0.49
C PRO A 226 22.97 5.60 0.65
N HIS A 227 21.81 5.23 0.09
CA HIS A 227 20.58 6.03 0.13
C HIS A 227 19.90 5.92 1.50
N ILE A 228 19.81 4.71 2.06
CA ILE A 228 19.28 4.47 3.40
C ILE A 228 20.12 5.24 4.44
N ARG A 229 21.46 5.11 4.39
CA ARG A 229 22.35 5.88 5.28
C ARG A 229 22.16 7.39 5.17
N ALA A 230 21.88 7.90 3.98
CA ALA A 230 21.63 9.32 3.77
C ALA A 230 20.25 9.81 4.24
N LEU A 231 19.28 8.90 4.43
CA LEU A 231 18.02 9.17 5.13
C LEU A 231 18.20 9.15 6.64
N ASP A 232 19.05 8.25 7.16
CA ASP A 232 19.29 8.12 8.60
C ASP A 232 20.21 9.21 9.16
N GLN A 233 21.14 9.70 8.33
CA GLN A 233 22.15 10.67 8.72
C GLN A 233 22.11 11.88 7.78
N PRO A 234 21.33 12.91 8.13
CA PRO A 234 21.27 14.16 7.36
C PRO A 234 22.67 14.74 7.12
N GLY A 235 22.93 15.13 5.87
CA GLY A 235 24.24 15.63 5.43
C GLY A 235 25.18 14.57 4.84
N THR A 236 24.82 13.28 4.90
CA THR A 236 25.60 12.22 4.23
C THR A 236 25.53 12.37 2.72
N VAL A 237 26.70 12.43 2.07
CA VAL A 237 26.80 12.55 0.61
C VAL A 237 26.72 11.17 -0.03
N ILE A 238 25.74 11.00 -0.92
CA ILE A 238 25.60 9.78 -1.73
C ILE A 238 26.66 9.79 -2.84
N PRO A 239 27.55 8.78 -2.91
CA PRO A 239 28.55 8.69 -3.98
C PRO A 239 27.90 8.64 -5.37
N GLU A 240 28.52 9.27 -6.36
CA GLU A 240 27.99 9.30 -7.73
C GLU A 240 27.89 7.90 -8.36
N SER A 241 28.73 6.95 -7.91
CA SER A 241 28.64 5.54 -8.31
C SER A 241 27.38 4.84 -7.79
N ALA A 242 26.87 5.25 -6.63
CA ALA A 242 25.68 4.67 -6.03
C ALA A 242 24.38 5.11 -6.72
N LYS A 243 24.41 6.21 -7.49
CA LYS A 243 23.26 6.69 -8.27
C LYS A 243 23.01 5.90 -9.56
N LYS A 244 23.86 4.91 -9.85
CA LYS A 244 23.80 4.07 -11.04
C LYS A 244 23.54 2.62 -10.62
N PRO A 245 22.91 1.82 -11.47
CA PRO A 245 22.72 0.41 -11.17
C PRO A 245 24.07 -0.31 -11.07
N LEU A 246 24.19 -1.21 -10.12
CA LEU A 246 25.33 -2.14 -9.99
C LEU A 246 25.50 -2.97 -11.25
N TYR A 247 24.38 -3.42 -11.81
CA TYR A 247 24.36 -4.24 -13.01
C TYR A 247 23.05 -4.07 -13.77
N THR A 248 23.10 -4.25 -15.09
CA THR A 248 21.92 -4.28 -15.96
C THR A 248 21.86 -5.63 -16.68
N VAL A 249 20.83 -6.41 -16.39
CA VAL A 249 20.54 -7.68 -17.05
C VAL A 249 19.80 -7.40 -18.35
N GLU A 250 20.31 -7.94 -19.45
CA GLU A 250 19.76 -7.75 -20.80
C GLU A 250 19.22 -9.05 -21.42
N SER A 251 19.05 -10.10 -20.61
CA SER A 251 18.67 -11.44 -21.07
C SER A 251 17.31 -11.49 -21.80
N HIS A 252 16.40 -10.58 -21.48
CA HIS A 252 15.06 -10.45 -22.08
C HIS A 252 15.05 -9.64 -23.39
N GLY A 253 16.18 -9.05 -23.78
CA GLY A 253 16.30 -8.27 -25.01
C GLY A 253 15.51 -6.97 -24.95
N ARG A 254 14.38 -6.91 -25.66
CA ARG A 254 13.45 -5.76 -25.70
C ARG A 254 12.04 -6.12 -25.21
N CYS A 255 11.87 -7.31 -24.65
CA CYS A 255 10.59 -7.74 -24.11
C CYS A 255 10.49 -7.28 -22.66
N GLU A 256 9.50 -6.46 -22.36
CA GLU A 256 9.14 -6.15 -20.98
C GLU A 256 8.43 -7.32 -20.29
N GLY A 257 7.91 -7.05 -19.10
CA GLY A 257 7.33 -8.02 -18.19
C GLY A 257 7.02 -7.36 -16.85
N PHE A 258 6.59 -8.17 -15.89
CA PHE A 258 6.21 -7.74 -14.55
C PHE A 258 6.71 -8.71 -13.49
N ALA A 259 6.75 -10.01 -13.79
CA ALA A 259 7.11 -11.05 -12.83
C ALA A 259 8.59 -10.98 -12.37
N MET A 260 8.81 -10.84 -11.06
CA MET A 260 10.14 -10.77 -10.46
C MET A 260 10.11 -11.20 -8.99
N ASP A 261 11.08 -12.01 -8.58
CA ASP A 261 11.23 -12.41 -7.17
C ASP A 261 12.67 -12.81 -6.80
N TRP A 262 13.06 -12.46 -5.58
CA TRP A 262 14.34 -12.85 -4.97
C TRP A 262 14.15 -14.09 -4.09
N SER A 263 15.10 -15.02 -4.15
CA SER A 263 15.05 -16.21 -3.32
C SER A 263 15.31 -15.89 -1.85
N GLU A 264 14.36 -16.25 -0.99
CA GLU A 264 14.53 -16.17 0.47
C GLU A 264 15.58 -17.16 0.98
N THR A 265 15.67 -18.34 0.35
CA THR A 265 16.50 -19.46 0.82
C THR A 265 17.92 -19.46 0.26
N VAL A 266 18.16 -18.74 -0.84
CA VAL A 266 19.49 -18.60 -1.47
C VAL A 266 19.78 -17.13 -1.78
N PRO A 267 20.67 -16.47 -1.02
CA PRO A 267 20.99 -15.07 -1.22
C PRO A 267 21.48 -14.78 -2.65
N GLY A 268 21.05 -13.63 -3.18
CA GLY A 268 21.48 -13.15 -4.49
C GLY A 268 20.87 -13.89 -5.69
N ARG A 269 19.91 -14.79 -5.50
CA ARG A 269 19.23 -15.44 -6.62
C ARG A 269 17.94 -14.72 -6.98
N LEU A 270 17.87 -14.24 -8.21
CA LEU A 270 16.75 -13.49 -8.77
C LEU A 270 16.10 -14.29 -9.92
N LEU A 271 14.78 -14.36 -9.94
CA LEU A 271 14.00 -14.80 -11.10
C LEU A 271 13.26 -13.64 -11.71
N THR A 272 13.11 -13.71 -13.02
CA THR A 272 12.38 -12.71 -13.76
C THR A 272 11.68 -13.27 -14.99
N GLY A 273 10.44 -12.87 -15.24
CA GLY A 273 9.57 -13.37 -16.31
C GLY A 273 9.12 -12.27 -17.26
N ASP A 274 9.08 -12.56 -18.56
CA ASP A 274 8.66 -11.61 -19.60
C ASP A 274 7.30 -11.94 -20.25
N LEU A 275 6.80 -10.97 -21.04
CA LEU A 275 5.55 -11.12 -21.80
C LEU A 275 5.58 -12.22 -22.88
N ASN A 276 6.76 -12.76 -23.22
CA ASN A 276 6.91 -13.86 -24.17
C ASN A 276 6.87 -15.25 -23.49
N GLY A 277 6.54 -15.32 -22.19
CA GLY A 277 6.45 -16.57 -21.45
C GLY A 277 7.81 -17.16 -21.07
N LYS A 278 8.88 -16.36 -21.10
CA LYS A 278 10.23 -16.81 -20.73
C LYS A 278 10.60 -16.33 -19.34
N ILE A 279 11.18 -17.23 -18.57
CA ILE A 279 11.70 -16.92 -17.24
C ILE A 279 13.22 -17.06 -17.26
N TYR A 280 13.94 -16.09 -16.72
CA TYR A 280 15.39 -16.11 -16.60
C TYR A 280 15.80 -16.06 -15.13
N MET A 281 16.97 -16.61 -14.84
CA MET A 281 17.56 -16.58 -13.50
C MET A 281 18.84 -15.75 -13.54
N THR A 282 19.03 -14.89 -12.55
CA THR A 282 20.27 -14.13 -12.36
C THR A 282 20.83 -14.44 -10.98
N THR A 283 22.15 -14.64 -10.90
CA THR A 283 22.84 -14.86 -9.62
C THR A 283 23.77 -13.68 -9.34
N LEU A 284 23.54 -13.00 -8.22
CA LEU A 284 24.44 -12.04 -7.59
C LEU A 284 25.22 -12.75 -6.50
N ASP A 285 26.54 -12.78 -6.62
CA ASP A 285 27.41 -13.20 -5.53
C ASP A 285 27.56 -12.04 -4.55
N CYS A 286 26.93 -12.15 -3.38
CA CYS A 286 26.94 -11.09 -2.36
C CYS A 286 28.34 -10.84 -1.76
N GLY A 287 29.27 -11.81 -1.87
CA GLY A 287 30.63 -11.66 -1.36
C GLY A 287 31.55 -10.93 -2.35
N THR A 288 31.39 -11.19 -3.65
CA THR A 288 32.23 -10.57 -4.70
C THR A 288 31.57 -9.40 -5.41
N GLY A 289 30.26 -9.23 -5.26
CA GLY A 289 29.44 -8.27 -6.02
C GLY A 289 29.24 -8.66 -7.49
N SER A 290 29.69 -9.85 -7.90
CA SER A 290 29.62 -10.29 -9.30
C SER A 290 28.21 -10.76 -9.67
N VAL A 291 27.69 -10.27 -10.80
CA VAL A 291 26.37 -10.66 -11.32
C VAL A 291 26.53 -11.54 -12.55
N THR A 292 25.89 -12.70 -12.52
CA THR A 292 25.87 -13.68 -13.60
C THR A 292 24.43 -13.98 -14.02
N PRO A 293 23.94 -13.36 -15.11
CA PRO A 293 22.64 -13.70 -15.68
C PRO A 293 22.72 -14.98 -16.53
N ASP A 294 21.76 -15.89 -16.34
CA ASP A 294 21.62 -17.05 -17.21
C ASP A 294 21.19 -16.62 -18.61
N ARG A 295 21.76 -17.26 -19.63
CA ARG A 295 21.41 -17.01 -21.05
C ARG A 295 20.27 -17.89 -21.57
N VAL A 296 19.97 -18.98 -20.88
CA VAL A 296 18.96 -19.95 -21.29
C VAL A 296 17.72 -19.75 -20.42
N PRO A 297 16.56 -19.40 -20.99
CA PRO A 297 15.34 -19.27 -20.21
C PRO A 297 14.75 -20.63 -19.82
N PHE A 298 13.91 -20.63 -18.80
CA PHE A 298 12.87 -21.63 -18.62
C PHE A 298 11.75 -21.30 -19.62
N VAL A 299 11.29 -22.31 -20.35
CA VAL A 299 10.30 -22.16 -21.42
C VAL A 299 9.22 -23.20 -21.19
N GLY A 300 7.97 -22.77 -21.18
CA GLY A 300 6.83 -23.67 -21.12
C GLY A 300 5.49 -22.97 -21.17
N HIS A 301 5.35 -21.80 -20.56
CA HIS A 301 4.14 -20.98 -20.68
C HIS A 301 3.91 -20.57 -22.13
N SER A 302 2.63 -20.49 -22.52
CA SER A 302 2.23 -20.11 -23.88
C SER A 302 1.82 -18.65 -24.01
N SER A 303 1.84 -17.89 -22.90
CA SER A 303 1.53 -16.47 -22.84
C SER A 303 2.45 -15.78 -21.82
N SER A 304 2.21 -14.49 -21.59
CA SER A 304 2.92 -13.64 -20.64
C SER A 304 3.03 -14.26 -19.24
N ILE A 305 4.19 -14.07 -18.58
CA ILE A 305 4.36 -14.40 -17.16
C ILE A 305 3.93 -13.18 -16.34
N GLU A 306 2.84 -13.31 -15.61
CA GLU A 306 2.28 -12.22 -14.81
C GLU A 306 2.96 -12.13 -13.44
N ASP A 307 3.22 -13.27 -12.82
CA ASP A 307 3.89 -13.34 -11.52
C ASP A 307 4.69 -14.64 -11.34
N LEU A 308 5.67 -14.60 -10.44
CA LEU A 308 6.48 -15.75 -10.05
C LEU A 308 6.97 -15.58 -8.62
N GLN A 309 7.15 -16.70 -7.91
CA GLN A 309 7.68 -16.71 -6.54
C GLN A 309 8.57 -17.93 -6.31
N TRP A 310 9.73 -17.72 -5.69
CA TRP A 310 10.54 -18.78 -5.13
C TRP A 310 9.79 -19.50 -4.02
N SER A 311 10.04 -20.80 -3.89
CA SER A 311 9.55 -21.55 -2.74
C SER A 311 10.20 -21.01 -1.45
N PRO A 312 9.41 -20.76 -0.39
CA PRO A 312 9.95 -20.30 0.89
C PRO A 312 10.77 -21.38 1.60
N SER A 313 10.58 -22.66 1.25
CA SER A 313 11.27 -23.80 1.87
C SER A 313 12.29 -24.48 0.95
N GLU A 314 12.00 -24.60 -0.35
CA GLU A 314 12.80 -25.41 -1.27
C GLU A 314 13.74 -24.56 -2.14
N LYS A 315 15.05 -24.69 -1.91
CA LYS A 315 16.11 -23.88 -2.56
C LYS A 315 16.15 -23.90 -4.08
N GLY A 316 15.49 -24.84 -4.74
CA GLY A 316 15.54 -25.01 -6.20
C GLY A 316 14.19 -24.92 -6.88
N VAL A 317 13.13 -24.64 -6.14
CA VAL A 317 11.76 -24.70 -6.62
C VAL A 317 11.16 -23.30 -6.65
N PHE A 318 10.41 -23.00 -7.69
CA PHE A 318 9.63 -21.77 -7.79
C PHE A 318 8.30 -22.05 -8.51
N ALA A 319 7.33 -21.19 -8.27
CA ALA A 319 6.05 -21.19 -8.96
C ALA A 319 5.97 -19.98 -9.91
N SER A 320 5.21 -20.10 -10.99
CA SER A 320 4.87 -18.99 -11.88
C SER A 320 3.41 -19.09 -12.31
N CYS A 321 2.81 -17.94 -12.59
CA CYS A 321 1.49 -17.84 -13.18
C CYS A 321 1.52 -16.99 -14.45
N SER A 322 0.48 -17.13 -15.26
CA SER A 322 0.49 -16.61 -16.62
C SER A 322 -0.91 -16.32 -17.12
N ALA A 323 -0.99 -15.42 -18.11
CA ALA A 323 -2.13 -15.23 -18.99
C ALA A 323 -2.53 -16.50 -19.78
N ASP A 324 -1.74 -17.59 -19.74
CA ASP A 324 -2.16 -18.90 -20.26
C ASP A 324 -3.12 -19.68 -19.33
N GLN A 325 -3.63 -19.02 -18.28
CA GLN A 325 -4.59 -19.55 -17.29
C GLN A 325 -3.98 -20.62 -16.37
N THR A 326 -2.65 -20.82 -16.42
CA THR A 326 -1.98 -21.88 -15.65
C THR A 326 -1.06 -21.34 -14.57
N VAL A 327 -0.97 -22.12 -13.50
CA VAL A 327 0.14 -22.08 -12.55
C VAL A 327 1.07 -23.24 -12.85
N ARG A 328 2.37 -22.97 -12.83
CA ARG A 328 3.41 -23.97 -13.02
C ARG A 328 4.38 -23.97 -11.86
N VAL A 329 4.87 -25.15 -11.51
CA VAL A 329 5.94 -25.33 -10.52
C VAL A 329 7.15 -25.89 -11.23
N TRP A 330 8.29 -25.27 -10.99
CA TRP A 330 9.55 -25.53 -11.67
C TRP A 330 10.59 -26.02 -10.68
N ASP A 331 11.48 -26.89 -11.13
CA ASP A 331 12.67 -27.26 -10.37
C ASP A 331 13.91 -27.00 -11.22
N ILE A 332 14.79 -26.10 -10.75
CA ILE A 332 16.01 -25.74 -11.47
C ILE A 332 16.98 -26.92 -11.62
N ARG A 333 16.87 -27.93 -10.76
CA ARG A 333 17.66 -29.18 -10.82
C ARG A 333 17.20 -30.07 -11.97
N SER A 334 15.95 -29.94 -12.41
CA SER A 334 15.32 -30.74 -13.47
C SER A 334 15.63 -30.24 -14.88
N LYS A 335 16.81 -29.64 -15.09
CA LYS A 335 17.27 -29.09 -16.39
C LYS A 335 16.25 -28.14 -17.02
N LYS A 336 15.64 -27.27 -16.21
CA LYS A 336 14.66 -26.25 -16.64
C LYS A 336 13.36 -26.81 -17.24
N ARG A 337 12.98 -28.04 -16.86
CA ARG A 337 11.66 -28.62 -17.16
C ARG A 337 10.67 -28.25 -16.07
N GLU A 338 9.41 -28.05 -16.45
CA GLU A 338 8.31 -27.92 -15.50
C GLU A 338 8.08 -29.23 -14.73
N GLY A 339 7.88 -29.13 -13.42
CA GLY A 339 7.50 -30.24 -12.57
C GLY A 339 5.99 -30.41 -12.48
N LEU A 340 5.24 -29.31 -12.51
CA LEU A 340 3.79 -29.27 -12.46
C LEU A 340 3.26 -28.20 -13.41
N LYS A 341 2.15 -28.50 -14.10
CA LYS A 341 1.37 -27.56 -14.90
C LYS A 341 -0.10 -27.79 -14.61
N VAL A 342 -0.79 -26.76 -14.12
CA VAL A 342 -2.20 -26.87 -13.78
C VAL A 342 -2.96 -25.62 -14.21
N LYS A 343 -4.09 -25.81 -14.88
CA LYS A 343 -5.04 -24.73 -15.17
C LYS A 343 -5.86 -24.45 -13.92
N VAL A 344 -5.57 -23.33 -13.25
CA VAL A 344 -6.18 -22.98 -11.94
C VAL A 344 -7.40 -22.07 -12.09
N HIS A 345 -7.45 -21.26 -13.15
CA HIS A 345 -8.52 -20.31 -13.42
C HIS A 345 -9.03 -20.45 -14.86
N ASN A 346 -10.17 -19.83 -15.18
CA ASN A 346 -10.72 -19.78 -16.55
C ASN A 346 -10.34 -18.51 -17.31
N SER A 347 -9.64 -17.59 -16.65
CA SER A 347 -9.09 -16.34 -17.15
C SER A 347 -7.62 -16.23 -16.74
N ASP A 348 -7.00 -15.11 -17.08
CA ASP A 348 -5.59 -14.84 -16.83
C ASP A 348 -5.30 -14.87 -15.33
N VAL A 349 -4.16 -15.45 -14.96
CA VAL A 349 -3.71 -15.53 -13.57
C VAL A 349 -2.68 -14.45 -13.35
N ASN A 350 -3.10 -13.38 -12.69
CA ASN A 350 -2.33 -12.13 -12.58
C ASN A 350 -1.29 -12.20 -11.46
N VAL A 351 -1.61 -12.87 -10.36
CA VAL A 351 -0.77 -12.90 -9.16
C VAL A 351 -0.82 -14.25 -8.44
N ILE A 352 0.26 -14.59 -7.75
CA ILE A 352 0.33 -15.74 -6.85
C ILE A 352 1.00 -15.36 -5.54
N SER A 353 0.64 -16.04 -4.45
CA SER A 353 1.35 -15.90 -3.17
C SER A 353 1.55 -17.26 -2.52
N TRP A 354 2.81 -17.59 -2.22
CA TRP A 354 3.19 -18.80 -1.51
C TRP A 354 3.19 -18.56 -0.01
N ASN A 355 2.42 -19.37 0.71
CA ASN A 355 2.36 -19.29 2.16
C ASN A 355 3.73 -19.60 2.78
N LYS A 356 4.19 -18.71 3.67
CA LYS A 356 5.53 -18.76 4.28
C LYS A 356 5.64 -19.79 5.41
N LYS A 357 4.52 -20.19 6.01
CA LYS A 357 4.44 -21.17 7.11
C LYS A 357 4.06 -22.57 6.62
N LEU A 358 3.11 -22.64 5.68
CA LEU A 358 2.61 -23.88 5.08
C LEU A 358 3.10 -23.99 3.63
N PRO A 359 4.28 -24.59 3.37
CA PRO A 359 4.93 -24.56 2.05
C PRO A 359 4.18 -25.35 0.97
N TYR A 360 3.08 -26.03 1.29
CA TYR A 360 2.21 -26.69 0.32
C TYR A 360 0.99 -25.84 -0.08
N MET A 361 0.80 -24.66 0.53
CA MET A 361 -0.30 -23.75 0.24
C MET A 361 0.14 -22.62 -0.69
N LEU A 362 -0.66 -22.39 -1.73
CA LEU A 362 -0.48 -21.32 -2.71
C LEU A 362 -1.82 -20.62 -2.92
N ALA A 363 -1.84 -19.30 -2.92
CA ALA A 363 -2.98 -18.50 -3.37
C ALA A 363 -2.74 -18.01 -4.79
N SER A 364 -3.81 -17.86 -5.58
CA SER A 364 -3.74 -17.24 -6.91
C SER A 364 -4.93 -16.31 -7.15
N GLY A 365 -4.65 -15.15 -7.74
CA GLY A 365 -5.65 -14.16 -8.16
C GLY A 365 -5.79 -14.14 -9.69
N SER A 366 -7.01 -13.88 -10.15
CA SER A 366 -7.33 -13.86 -11.59
C SER A 366 -7.85 -12.51 -12.06
N ASP A 367 -7.88 -12.36 -13.37
CA ASP A 367 -8.41 -11.17 -14.04
C ASP A 367 -9.92 -10.99 -13.84
N GLU A 368 -10.62 -12.08 -13.51
CA GLU A 368 -12.05 -12.05 -13.22
C GLU A 368 -12.33 -11.74 -11.75
N GLY A 369 -11.42 -11.13 -10.99
CA GLY A 369 -11.63 -10.79 -9.57
C GLY A 369 -11.87 -11.99 -8.65
N VAL A 370 -11.57 -13.21 -9.12
CA VAL A 370 -11.60 -14.43 -8.32
C VAL A 370 -10.21 -14.69 -7.77
N PHE A 371 -10.11 -15.02 -6.49
CA PHE A 371 -8.92 -15.64 -5.93
C PHE A 371 -9.25 -17.02 -5.34
N SER A 372 -8.27 -17.92 -5.40
CA SER A 372 -8.39 -19.30 -4.94
C SER A 372 -7.16 -19.72 -4.14
N VAL A 373 -7.38 -20.59 -3.16
CA VAL A 373 -6.33 -21.20 -2.34
C VAL A 373 -6.17 -22.67 -2.72
N TRP A 374 -4.93 -23.12 -2.87
CA TRP A 374 -4.58 -24.42 -3.43
C TRP A 374 -3.62 -25.20 -2.54
N ASP A 375 -3.83 -26.52 -2.47
CA ASP A 375 -2.85 -27.47 -1.96
C ASP A 375 -2.02 -28.05 -3.12
N LEU A 376 -0.73 -27.72 -3.16
CA LEU A 376 0.20 -28.21 -4.17
C LEU A 376 0.24 -29.76 -4.26
N ARG A 377 0.00 -30.45 -3.15
CA ARG A 377 -0.04 -31.92 -3.11
C ARG A 377 -1.26 -32.45 -3.86
N GLN A 378 -2.42 -31.81 -3.71
CA GLN A 378 -3.65 -32.20 -4.42
C GLN A 378 -3.56 -31.85 -5.91
N LEU A 379 -3.01 -30.67 -6.22
CA LEU A 379 -2.74 -30.26 -7.60
C LEU A 379 -1.84 -31.27 -8.34
N SER A 380 -0.84 -31.83 -7.65
CA SER A 380 0.06 -32.83 -8.22
C SER A 380 -0.63 -34.17 -8.53
N GLN A 381 -1.68 -34.53 -7.79
CA GLN A 381 -2.41 -35.79 -7.96
C GLN A 381 -3.43 -35.72 -9.11
N SER A 382 -4.10 -34.57 -9.27
CA SER A 382 -5.17 -34.38 -10.26
C SER A 382 -4.96 -33.11 -11.10
N PRO A 383 -3.89 -33.03 -11.91
CA PRO A 383 -3.54 -31.80 -12.63
C PRO A 383 -4.55 -31.39 -13.72
N ASN A 384 -5.36 -32.33 -14.19
CA ASN A 384 -6.40 -32.08 -15.22
C ASN A 384 -7.75 -31.65 -14.62
N SER A 385 -7.93 -31.77 -13.31
CA SER A 385 -9.16 -31.42 -12.60
C SER A 385 -8.80 -30.91 -11.20
N PRO A 386 -8.14 -29.76 -11.09
CA PRO A 386 -7.73 -29.23 -9.80
C PRO A 386 -8.95 -28.77 -9.00
N THR A 387 -8.98 -29.15 -7.73
CA THR A 387 -9.98 -28.67 -6.78
C THR A 387 -9.31 -27.69 -5.83
N PRO A 388 -9.74 -26.41 -5.79
CA PRO A 388 -9.22 -25.47 -4.80
C PRO A 388 -9.70 -25.85 -3.40
N ILE A 389 -8.90 -25.49 -2.38
CA ILE A 389 -9.32 -25.58 -0.97
C ILE A 389 -10.47 -24.60 -0.73
N ALA A 390 -10.30 -23.37 -1.22
CA ALA A 390 -11.29 -22.29 -1.11
C ALA A 390 -11.24 -21.41 -2.36
N THR A 391 -12.36 -20.79 -2.70
CA THR A 391 -12.47 -19.86 -3.83
C THR A 391 -13.45 -18.77 -3.49
N PHE A 392 -13.03 -17.53 -3.71
CA PHE A 392 -13.80 -16.34 -3.35
C PHE A 392 -13.93 -15.43 -4.57
N LYS A 393 -15.17 -15.03 -4.84
CA LYS A 393 -15.54 -14.03 -5.86
C LYS A 393 -16.16 -12.85 -5.11
N TRP A 394 -15.28 -12.01 -4.56
CA TRP A 394 -15.65 -10.78 -3.86
C TRP A 394 -15.33 -9.55 -4.71
N HIS A 395 -14.08 -9.47 -5.17
CA HIS A 395 -13.64 -8.39 -6.04
C HIS A 395 -14.38 -8.41 -7.39
N GLN A 396 -14.70 -7.21 -7.86
CA GLN A 396 -15.49 -6.99 -9.08
C GLN A 396 -14.61 -6.66 -10.30
N ALA A 397 -13.32 -6.46 -10.09
CA ALA A 397 -12.32 -6.19 -11.13
C ALA A 397 -11.08 -7.10 -10.93
N PRO A 398 -10.10 -7.08 -11.85
CA PRO A 398 -8.90 -7.91 -11.75
C PRO A 398 -8.20 -7.84 -10.40
N ILE A 399 -7.75 -9.00 -9.89
CA ILE A 399 -6.89 -9.03 -8.70
C ILE A 399 -5.50 -8.51 -9.09
N THR A 400 -5.03 -7.46 -8.42
CA THR A 400 -3.77 -6.76 -8.71
C THR A 400 -2.63 -7.16 -7.76
N SER A 401 -2.95 -7.53 -6.51
CA SER A 401 -1.98 -8.08 -5.56
C SER A 401 -2.62 -9.09 -4.62
N ILE A 402 -1.82 -10.06 -4.17
CA ILE A 402 -2.21 -11.05 -3.17
C ILE A 402 -0.99 -11.40 -2.32
N GLU A 403 -1.13 -11.37 -1.01
CA GLU A 403 -0.02 -11.73 -0.10
C GLU A 403 -0.50 -12.43 1.16
N TRP A 404 0.05 -13.63 1.41
CA TRP A 404 -0.07 -14.29 2.71
C TRP A 404 0.63 -13.48 3.78
N HIS A 405 0.04 -13.45 4.97
CA HIS A 405 0.68 -12.84 6.13
C HIS A 405 2.04 -13.51 6.40
N PRO A 406 3.11 -12.75 6.71
CA PRO A 406 4.46 -13.29 6.81
C PRO A 406 4.64 -14.24 8.00
N THR A 407 3.84 -14.06 9.07
CA THR A 407 3.95 -14.84 10.30
C THR A 407 2.72 -15.67 10.64
N ASP A 408 1.57 -15.40 10.02
CA ASP A 408 0.30 -16.10 10.25
C ASP A 408 -0.01 -16.95 9.02
N GLU A 409 -0.34 -18.22 9.23
CA GLU A 409 -0.58 -19.17 8.14
C GLU A 409 -1.98 -19.08 7.53
N SER A 410 -2.92 -18.43 8.22
CA SER A 410 -4.34 -18.37 7.88
C SER A 410 -4.78 -17.01 7.33
N VAL A 411 -3.97 -15.96 7.50
CA VAL A 411 -4.31 -14.60 7.09
C VAL A 411 -3.78 -14.27 5.70
N LEU A 412 -4.60 -13.62 4.88
CA LEU A 412 -4.31 -13.25 3.50
C LEU A 412 -4.82 -11.84 3.19
N ALA A 413 -4.01 -11.03 2.52
CA ALA A 413 -4.41 -9.74 1.97
C ALA A 413 -4.58 -9.83 0.45
N VAL A 414 -5.61 -9.18 -0.09
CA VAL A 414 -5.94 -9.16 -1.53
C VAL A 414 -6.26 -7.74 -1.96
N ALA A 415 -5.64 -7.25 -3.04
CA ALA A 415 -6.00 -6.00 -3.71
C ALA A 415 -6.63 -6.28 -5.07
N GLY A 416 -7.62 -5.48 -5.44
CA GLY A 416 -8.21 -5.48 -6.77
C GLY A 416 -8.14 -4.12 -7.44
N ALA A 417 -8.29 -4.12 -8.76
CA ALA A 417 -8.48 -2.92 -9.57
C ALA A 417 -9.87 -2.27 -9.38
N ASP A 418 -10.66 -2.79 -8.43
CA ASP A 418 -11.93 -2.24 -7.96
C ASP A 418 -11.75 -1.33 -6.74
N ASP A 419 -10.52 -0.89 -6.49
CA ASP A 419 -10.14 0.03 -5.42
C ASP A 419 -10.42 -0.49 -4.01
N GLN A 420 -10.36 -1.82 -3.86
CA GLN A 420 -10.51 -2.50 -2.59
C GLN A 420 -9.23 -3.23 -2.21
N ILE A 421 -8.88 -3.15 -0.93
CA ILE A 421 -7.94 -4.05 -0.28
C ILE A 421 -8.71 -4.82 0.78
N THR A 422 -8.69 -6.14 0.71
CA THR A 422 -9.43 -7.01 1.61
C THR A 422 -8.49 -7.88 2.44
N LEU A 423 -8.79 -8.05 3.72
CA LEU A 423 -8.07 -8.93 4.64
C LEU A 423 -8.96 -10.12 4.98
N TRP A 424 -8.39 -11.31 4.90
CA TRP A 424 -9.09 -12.58 5.07
C TRP A 424 -8.43 -13.42 6.14
N ASP A 425 -9.22 -14.15 6.93
CA ASP A 425 -8.75 -15.14 7.89
C ASP A 425 -9.46 -16.48 7.62
N PHE A 426 -8.67 -17.51 7.25
CA PHE A 426 -9.17 -18.86 6.96
C PHE A 426 -9.31 -19.76 8.19
N SER A 427 -8.89 -19.30 9.38
CA SER A 427 -9.15 -20.00 10.65
C SER A 427 -10.59 -19.84 11.12
N VAL A 428 -11.30 -18.82 10.61
CA VAL A 428 -12.71 -18.58 10.90
C VAL A 428 -13.57 -19.60 10.16
N GLU A 429 -14.01 -20.62 10.90
CA GLU A 429 -15.04 -21.54 10.44
C GLU A 429 -16.43 -20.97 10.70
N HIS A 430 -17.35 -21.18 9.75
CA HIS A 430 -18.75 -20.89 9.95
C HIS A 430 -19.29 -21.84 11.02
N ASP A 431 -19.75 -21.31 12.16
CA ASP A 431 -20.25 -22.15 13.25
C ASP A 431 -21.54 -22.86 12.83
N ALA A 432 -21.42 -24.12 12.45
CA ALA A 432 -22.54 -24.93 11.96
C ALA A 432 -23.63 -25.10 13.04
N GLU A 433 -23.28 -24.98 14.32
CA GLU A 433 -24.25 -25.07 15.42
C GLU A 433 -25.14 -23.82 15.53
N GLU A 434 -24.65 -22.62 15.23
CA GLU A 434 -25.48 -21.40 15.19
C GLU A 434 -26.52 -21.44 14.06
N THR A 435 -26.14 -22.01 12.92
CA THR A 435 -27.03 -22.21 11.76
C THR A 435 -28.16 -23.19 12.07
N LEU A 436 -27.85 -24.26 12.81
CA LEU A 436 -28.82 -25.28 13.24
C LEU A 436 -29.78 -24.77 14.32
N ASN A 437 -29.33 -23.85 15.18
CA ASN A 437 -30.13 -23.25 16.25
C ASN A 437 -31.01 -22.07 15.78
N GLY A 438 -30.91 -21.66 14.51
CA GLY A 438 -31.66 -20.52 13.97
C GLY A 438 -31.24 -19.16 14.57
N THR A 439 -30.13 -19.14 15.31
CA THR A 439 -29.49 -17.94 15.87
C THR A 439 -28.35 -17.41 15.00
N SER A 440 -28.05 -18.08 13.87
CA SER A 440 -27.12 -17.56 12.86
C SER A 440 -27.40 -16.08 12.61
N GLN A 441 -26.40 -15.23 12.82
CA GLN A 441 -26.41 -13.89 12.21
C GLN A 441 -26.83 -14.10 10.76
N LYS A 442 -27.93 -13.44 10.35
CA LYS A 442 -28.36 -13.49 8.94
C LYS A 442 -27.14 -13.18 8.10
N ALA A 443 -26.89 -14.02 7.09
CA ALA A 443 -25.91 -13.76 6.04
C ALA A 443 -25.95 -12.25 5.73
N ILE A 444 -24.86 -11.55 6.01
CA ILE A 444 -24.79 -10.12 5.72
C ILE A 444 -24.70 -10.05 4.21
N VAL A 445 -25.80 -9.64 3.58
CA VAL A 445 -25.85 -9.49 2.13
C VAL A 445 -25.71 -8.01 1.85
N ASN A 446 -24.78 -7.64 0.97
CA ASN A 446 -24.73 -6.26 0.47
C ASN A 446 -25.95 -5.98 -0.43
N GLU A 447 -26.17 -4.72 -0.80
CA GLU A 447 -27.30 -4.34 -1.67
C GLU A 447 -27.25 -5.00 -3.06
N ALA A 448 -26.07 -5.44 -3.51
CA ALA A 448 -25.89 -6.17 -4.75
C ALA A 448 -26.25 -7.66 -4.65
N GLY A 449 -26.70 -8.14 -3.47
CA GLY A 449 -27.05 -9.54 -3.27
C GLY A 449 -25.87 -10.47 -2.99
N ILE A 450 -24.67 -9.92 -2.75
CA ILE A 450 -23.45 -10.67 -2.43
C ILE A 450 -23.39 -10.89 -0.94
N GLU A 451 -23.37 -12.16 -0.54
CA GLU A 451 -23.14 -12.59 0.82
C GLU A 451 -21.69 -12.31 1.23
N VAL A 452 -21.51 -11.59 2.33
CA VAL A 452 -20.21 -11.33 2.96
C VAL A 452 -19.71 -12.66 3.53
N PRO A 453 -18.60 -13.20 3.02
CA PRO A 453 -18.06 -14.45 3.54
C PRO A 453 -17.56 -14.24 4.98
N PRO A 454 -17.75 -15.21 5.89
CA PRO A 454 -17.29 -15.07 7.28
C PRO A 454 -15.77 -14.97 7.41
N GLN A 455 -15.02 -15.40 6.39
CA GLN A 455 -13.57 -15.25 6.33
C GLN A 455 -13.12 -13.84 5.99
N LEU A 456 -14.01 -12.97 5.47
CA LEU A 456 -13.68 -11.58 5.14
C LEU A 456 -13.66 -10.75 6.42
N MET A 457 -12.46 -10.39 6.88
CA MET A 457 -12.26 -9.67 8.14
C MET A 457 -12.33 -8.16 7.96
N PHE A 458 -11.81 -7.66 6.84
CA PHE A 458 -11.66 -6.21 6.64
C PHE A 458 -11.73 -5.83 5.17
N VAL A 459 -12.27 -4.63 4.89
CA VAL A 459 -12.24 -3.99 3.58
C VAL A 459 -11.72 -2.56 3.74
N HIS A 460 -10.51 -2.31 3.26
CA HIS A 460 -9.93 -0.98 3.10
C HIS A 460 -10.28 -0.42 1.72
N GLN A 461 -10.78 0.81 1.69
CA GLN A 461 -11.04 1.59 0.48
C GLN A 461 -10.62 3.06 0.72
N GLY A 462 -10.69 3.88 -0.33
CA GLY A 462 -10.31 5.30 -0.29
C GLY A 462 -9.09 5.63 -1.14
N GLN A 463 -8.35 4.60 -1.60
CA GLN A 463 -7.37 4.76 -2.67
C GLN A 463 -8.03 4.59 -4.04
N GLN A 464 -7.43 5.20 -5.07
CA GLN A 464 -7.86 5.05 -6.46
C GLN A 464 -6.76 4.41 -7.29
N ASP A 465 -7.14 3.42 -8.09
CA ASP A 465 -6.27 2.61 -8.95
C ASP A 465 -5.19 1.84 -8.17
N VAL A 466 -5.63 0.98 -7.23
CA VAL A 466 -4.74 0.17 -6.37
C VAL A 466 -3.90 -0.82 -7.18
N LYS A 467 -2.58 -0.78 -7.00
CA LYS A 467 -1.63 -1.57 -7.78
C LYS A 467 -1.01 -2.72 -7.01
N GLU A 468 -0.52 -2.45 -5.81
CA GLU A 468 0.24 -3.43 -5.04
C GLU A 468 0.05 -3.19 -3.54
N LEU A 469 0.13 -4.27 -2.76
CA LEU A 469 0.16 -4.24 -1.29
C LEU A 469 1.29 -5.13 -0.80
N HIS A 470 1.82 -4.82 0.38
CA HIS A 470 2.74 -5.68 1.14
C HIS A 470 2.50 -5.63 2.64
N TRP A 471 2.63 -6.77 3.32
CA TRP A 471 2.67 -6.85 4.77
C TRP A 471 4.02 -6.39 5.32
N HIS A 472 3.99 -5.53 6.34
CA HIS A 472 5.20 -5.08 7.01
C HIS A 472 5.80 -6.18 7.90
N ARG A 473 7.02 -6.62 7.58
CA ARG A 473 7.65 -7.77 8.24
C ARG A 473 8.10 -7.50 9.69
N GLN A 474 8.33 -6.24 10.04
CA GLN A 474 8.81 -5.82 11.38
C GLN A 474 7.74 -5.11 12.22
N ILE A 475 6.56 -4.84 11.67
CA ILE A 475 5.45 -4.15 12.35
C ILE A 475 4.23 -5.06 12.12
N PRO A 476 3.92 -5.96 13.07
CA PRO A 476 2.83 -6.91 12.92
C PRO A 476 1.49 -6.22 12.63
N GLY A 477 0.67 -6.80 11.75
CA GLY A 477 -0.63 -6.25 11.34
C GLY A 477 -0.58 -5.04 10.40
N CYS A 478 0.60 -4.46 10.17
CA CYS A 478 0.73 -3.30 9.29
C CYS A 478 0.79 -3.73 7.81
N VAL A 479 -0.02 -3.07 6.99
CA VAL A 479 -0.08 -3.21 5.54
C VAL A 479 0.32 -1.87 4.91
N ILE A 480 1.14 -1.94 3.88
CA ILE A 480 1.39 -0.80 2.99
C ILE A 480 0.77 -1.13 1.65
N SER A 481 0.22 -0.12 0.97
CA SER A 481 -0.30 -0.23 -0.38
C SER A 481 0.12 0.95 -1.24
N THR A 482 0.20 0.71 -2.54
CA THR A 482 0.43 1.75 -3.55
C THR A 482 -0.71 1.75 -4.56
N ALA A 483 -1.07 2.94 -5.00
CA ALA A 483 -2.17 3.20 -5.90
C ALA A 483 -1.86 4.42 -6.79
N GLY A 484 -2.69 4.68 -7.80
CA GLY A 484 -2.61 5.91 -8.57
C GLY A 484 -2.71 7.17 -7.71
N SER A 485 -3.46 7.09 -6.59
CA SER A 485 -3.62 8.15 -5.60
C SER A 485 -2.48 8.28 -4.57
N GLY A 486 -1.44 7.43 -4.63
CA GLY A 486 -0.30 7.48 -3.70
C GLY A 486 -0.15 6.23 -2.84
N PHE A 487 0.41 6.38 -1.64
CA PHE A 487 0.63 5.29 -0.69
C PHE A 487 -0.32 5.39 0.50
N ASN A 488 -0.81 4.25 0.96
CA ASN A 488 -1.38 4.15 2.31
C ASN A 488 -0.51 3.21 3.13
N ILE A 489 -0.35 3.53 4.41
CA ILE A 489 0.22 2.64 5.42
C ILE A 489 -0.77 2.58 6.56
N PHE A 490 -1.25 1.38 6.87
CA PHE A 490 -2.30 1.20 7.84
C PHE A 490 -2.16 -0.08 8.64
N LYS A 491 -2.72 -0.07 9.84
CA LYS A 491 -2.87 -1.22 10.72
C LYS A 491 -4.30 -1.22 11.23
N THR A 492 -4.99 -2.33 11.06
CA THR A 492 -6.40 -2.45 11.47
C THR A 492 -6.48 -2.89 12.93
N ILE A 493 -7.64 -2.73 13.56
CA ILE A 493 -7.88 -3.25 14.91
C ILE A 493 -8.06 -4.78 14.94
N SER A 494 -8.26 -5.39 13.76
CA SER A 494 -8.64 -6.80 13.62
C SER A 494 -7.47 -7.77 13.44
N ILE A 495 -6.30 -7.26 13.00
CA ILE A 495 -5.09 -8.03 12.65
C ILE A 495 -3.88 -7.23 13.11
#